data_AF-A0A920B7C5-F1
#
_entry.id   AF-A0A920B7C5-F1
#
_cell.length_a   1.000
_cell.length_b   1.000
_cell.length_c   1.000
_cell.angle_alpha   90.00
_cell.angle_beta   90.00
_cell.angle_gamma   90.00
#
_symmetry.space_group_name_H-M   'P 1'
#
loop_
_entity.id
_entity.type
_entity.pdbx_description
1 polymer ?
#
loop_
_entity_poly.entity_id
_entity_poly.type
_entity_poly.pdbx_seq_one_letter_code
_entity_poly.pdbx_strand_id
1 'polypeptide(L)'
;MLNLGCLIDGEDYNRLFPLGSSESKAKVDSLPAASYTMTITDGPESEMSLELNLYVIEFQSVNIVVGFTLPDSVKIEQDIEFLFTTQPTAERRMPEDLKFKVKFSEEKRSSAQNGNELEKLEYIGTFLEKKYEKTKATFYLLDYKGIGNPDKE
;
A
#
# COMPACT_ATOMS: atom_id res chain seq x y z
N MET A 1 -15.66 -2.03 4.66
CA MET A 1 -14.86 -1.11 3.80
C MET A 1 -13.70 -0.55 4.62
N LEU A 2 -12.47 -0.81 4.20
CA LEU A 2 -11.24 -0.36 4.85
C LEU A 2 -10.81 1.00 4.26
N ASN A 3 -10.45 1.97 5.10
CA ASN A 3 -9.99 3.29 4.65
C ASN A 3 -8.51 3.47 5.01
N LEU A 4 -7.66 3.79 4.02
CA LEU A 4 -6.21 3.91 4.18
C LEU A 4 -5.72 5.28 3.70
N GLY A 5 -4.85 5.92 4.49
CA GLY A 5 -4.26 7.22 4.17
C GLY A 5 -2.84 7.07 3.65
N CYS A 6 -2.58 7.49 2.41
CA CYS A 6 -1.29 7.38 1.76
C CYS A 6 -0.67 8.77 1.54
N LEU A 7 0.41 9.05 2.26
CA LEU A 7 1.24 10.23 2.01
C LEU A 7 2.17 9.94 0.82
N ILE A 8 2.13 10.78 -0.20
CA ILE A 8 2.91 10.66 -1.43
C ILE A 8 3.65 11.94 -1.77
N ASP A 9 4.62 11.84 -2.68
CA ASP A 9 5.33 12.99 -3.21
C ASP A 9 4.39 13.95 -3.97
N GLY A 10 4.73 15.24 -3.98
CA GLY A 10 3.93 16.27 -4.65
C GLY A 10 3.80 16.06 -6.16
N GLU A 11 4.82 15.54 -6.83
CA GLU A 11 4.75 15.21 -8.26
C GLU A 11 3.72 14.10 -8.51
N ASP A 12 3.70 13.07 -7.67
CA ASP A 12 2.78 11.94 -7.76
C ASP A 12 1.35 12.35 -7.42
N TYR A 13 1.20 13.21 -6.43
CA TYR A 13 -0.07 13.82 -6.09
C TYR A 13 -0.64 14.62 -7.27
N ASN A 14 0.19 15.41 -7.94
CA ASN A 14 -0.21 16.18 -9.12
C ASN A 14 -0.60 15.28 -10.31
N ARG A 15 -0.06 14.05 -10.41
CA ARG A 15 -0.50 13.05 -11.41
C ARG A 15 -1.89 12.48 -11.09
N LEU A 16 -2.19 12.27 -9.81
CA LEU A 16 -3.49 11.78 -9.33
C LEU A 16 -4.57 12.88 -9.32
N PHE A 17 -4.18 14.14 -9.09
CA PHE A 17 -5.10 15.24 -8.84
C PHE A 17 -6.15 15.45 -9.95
N PRO A 18 -5.79 15.45 -11.25
CA PRO A 18 -6.75 15.55 -12.33
C PRO A 18 -7.80 14.43 -12.34
N LEU A 19 -7.46 13.23 -11.84
CA LEU A 19 -8.33 12.06 -11.83
C LEU A 19 -9.36 12.09 -10.69
N GLY A 20 -9.02 12.72 -9.57
CA GLY A 20 -9.89 12.82 -8.39
C GLY A 20 -10.47 14.21 -8.11
N SER A 21 -10.19 15.21 -8.96
CA SER A 21 -10.78 16.55 -8.84
C SER A 21 -12.30 16.54 -9.05
N SER A 22 -13.02 17.48 -8.45
CA SER A 22 -14.50 17.56 -8.44
C SER A 22 -15.16 17.65 -9.82
N GLU A 23 -14.45 18.15 -10.84
CA GLU A 23 -14.93 18.15 -12.25
C GLU A 23 -14.83 16.75 -12.91
N SER A 24 -13.92 15.90 -12.41
CA SER A 24 -13.69 14.51 -12.84
C SER A 24 -14.39 13.47 -11.95
N LYS A 25 -14.70 13.80 -10.69
CA LYS A 25 -15.38 12.93 -9.70
C LYS A 25 -16.74 12.40 -10.15
N ALA A 26 -17.40 13.06 -11.11
CA ALA A 26 -18.63 12.55 -11.72
C ALA A 26 -18.40 11.34 -12.65
N LYS A 27 -17.15 10.92 -12.91
CA LYS A 27 -16.81 9.90 -13.92
C LYS A 27 -15.86 8.78 -13.47
N VAL A 28 -15.15 8.90 -12.33
CA VAL A 28 -14.14 7.92 -11.92
C VAL A 28 -14.18 7.68 -10.40
N ASP A 29 -15.10 6.83 -9.93
CA ASP A 29 -15.11 6.37 -8.53
C ASP A 29 -14.01 5.34 -8.23
N SER A 30 -13.46 4.71 -9.27
CA SER A 30 -12.44 3.66 -9.19
C SER A 30 -11.36 3.86 -10.23
N LEU A 31 -10.09 3.75 -9.83
CA LEU A 31 -8.98 3.65 -10.78
C LEU A 31 -8.76 2.18 -11.16
N PRO A 32 -8.44 1.89 -12.43
CA PRO A 32 -7.92 0.58 -12.80
C PRO A 32 -6.69 0.27 -11.95
N ALA A 33 -6.80 -0.79 -11.15
CA ALA A 33 -5.73 -1.24 -10.29
C ALA A 33 -5.65 -2.77 -10.32
N ALA A 34 -4.43 -3.29 -10.40
CA ALA A 34 -4.16 -4.66 -10.04
C ALA A 34 -3.83 -4.72 -8.56
N SER A 35 -4.18 -5.80 -7.87
CA SER A 35 -3.88 -5.96 -6.45
C SER A 35 -3.57 -7.41 -6.14
N TYR A 36 -2.75 -7.65 -5.12
CA TYR A 36 -2.38 -9.00 -4.68
C TYR A 36 -1.83 -8.97 -3.25
N THR A 37 -1.88 -10.10 -2.57
CA THR A 37 -1.20 -10.31 -1.29
C THR A 37 0.15 -10.98 -1.54
N MET A 38 1.23 -10.42 -1.00
CA MET A 38 2.55 -11.05 -0.97
C MET A 38 2.83 -11.54 0.45
N THR A 39 2.96 -12.86 0.60
CA THR A 39 3.24 -13.52 1.87
C THR A 39 4.72 -13.88 1.95
N ILE A 40 5.40 -13.44 3.00
CA ILE A 40 6.80 -13.74 3.26
C ILE A 40 6.84 -14.70 4.44
N THR A 41 7.23 -15.93 4.17
CA THR A 41 7.40 -16.95 5.19
C THR A 41 8.88 -17.13 5.50
N ASP A 42 9.17 -17.75 6.63
CA ASP A 42 10.51 -18.30 6.85
C ASP A 42 10.81 -19.42 5.83
N GLY A 43 12.11 -19.63 5.59
CA GLY A 43 12.61 -20.74 4.80
C GLY A 43 12.51 -22.07 5.56
N PRO A 44 12.70 -23.20 4.85
CA PRO A 44 12.46 -24.54 5.39
C PRO A 44 13.38 -24.93 6.57
N GLU A 45 14.48 -24.22 6.78
CA GLU A 45 15.44 -24.48 7.87
C GLU A 45 15.18 -23.62 9.13
N SER A 46 14.16 -22.76 9.13
CA SER A 46 13.84 -21.91 10.28
C SER A 46 13.04 -22.68 11.34
N GLU A 47 13.43 -22.52 12.61
CA GLU A 47 12.65 -23.00 13.77
C GLU A 47 11.46 -22.08 14.11
N MET A 48 11.41 -20.89 13.52
CA MET A 48 10.30 -19.94 13.66
C MET A 48 9.35 -20.02 12.46
N SER A 49 8.07 -19.80 12.70
CA SER A 49 7.02 -19.70 11.68
C SER A 49 6.41 -18.29 11.70
N LEU A 50 7.21 -17.27 11.43
CA LEU A 50 6.74 -15.90 11.32
C LEU A 50 6.31 -15.64 9.87
N GLU A 51 5.08 -15.15 9.71
CA GLU A 51 4.53 -14.77 8.41
C GLU A 51 4.34 -13.25 8.37
N LEU A 52 4.81 -12.62 7.29
CA LEU A 52 4.49 -11.23 6.98
C LEU A 52 3.62 -11.17 5.73
N ASN A 53 2.45 -10.55 5.85
CA ASN A 53 1.58 -10.25 4.73
C ASN A 53 1.73 -8.79 4.31
N LEU A 54 2.17 -8.58 3.08
CA LEU A 54 2.20 -7.30 2.42
C LEU A 54 1.13 -7.25 1.34
N TYR A 55 0.17 -6.34 1.48
CA TYR A 55 -0.86 -6.10 0.49
C TYR A 55 -0.37 -5.08 -0.52
N VAL A 56 -0.49 -5.36 -1.81
CA VAL A 56 0.02 -4.50 -2.88
C VAL A 56 -1.10 -4.10 -3.81
N ILE A 57 -1.14 -2.81 -4.17
CA ILE A 57 -2.06 -2.25 -5.15
C ILE A 57 -1.27 -1.45 -6.17
N GLU A 58 -1.41 -1.79 -7.44
CA GLU A 58 -0.75 -1.16 -8.57
C GLU A 58 -1.76 -0.26 -9.30
N PHE A 59 -1.67 1.06 -9.10
CA PHE A 59 -2.44 2.06 -9.85
C PHE A 59 -1.78 2.29 -11.22
N GLN A 60 -2.01 1.35 -12.13
CA GLN A 60 -1.31 1.24 -13.41
C GLN A 60 -1.41 2.50 -14.28
N SER A 61 -2.54 3.20 -14.23
CA SER A 61 -2.80 4.40 -15.04
C SER A 61 -1.94 5.62 -14.65
N VAL A 62 -1.38 5.62 -13.44
CA VAL A 62 -0.58 6.74 -12.89
C VAL A 62 0.83 6.34 -12.48
N ASN A 63 1.24 5.10 -12.74
CA ASN A 63 2.54 4.56 -12.36
C ASN A 63 2.83 4.73 -10.86
N ILE A 64 1.84 4.46 -10.01
CA ILE A 64 1.97 4.47 -8.55
C ILE A 64 1.65 3.06 -8.05
N VAL A 65 2.44 2.57 -7.11
CA VAL A 65 2.21 1.31 -6.42
C VAL A 65 2.28 1.54 -4.92
N VAL A 66 1.30 1.01 -4.20
CA VAL A 66 1.25 1.09 -2.74
C VAL A 66 1.32 -0.32 -2.17
N GLY A 67 2.37 -0.58 -1.40
CA GLY A 67 2.49 -1.76 -0.54
C GLY A 67 2.15 -1.36 0.89
N PHE A 68 1.36 -2.17 1.59
CA PHE A 68 1.02 -1.89 2.98
C PHE A 68 0.85 -3.15 3.82
N THR A 69 1.24 -3.07 5.08
CA THR A 69 0.93 -4.07 6.11
C THR A 69 -0.38 -3.69 6.80
N LEU A 70 -1.01 -4.62 7.52
CA LEU A 70 -2.16 -4.32 8.37
C LEU A 70 -1.95 -4.96 9.75
N PRO A 71 -2.52 -4.40 10.82
CA PRO A 71 -2.64 -5.09 12.09
C PRO A 71 -3.38 -6.42 11.93
N ASP A 72 -3.00 -7.44 12.72
CA ASP A 72 -3.57 -8.80 12.61
C ASP A 72 -5.09 -8.86 12.87
N SER A 73 -5.63 -7.84 13.54
CA SER A 73 -7.07 -7.66 13.79
C SER A 73 -7.86 -7.16 12.58
N VAL A 74 -7.19 -6.62 11.56
CA VAL A 74 -7.82 -6.01 10.39
C VAL A 74 -7.78 -6.99 9.22
N LYS A 75 -8.94 -7.23 8.61
CA LYS A 75 -9.07 -8.07 7.41
C LYS A 75 -9.53 -7.24 6.22
N ILE A 76 -9.04 -7.59 5.04
CA ILE A 76 -9.51 -7.03 3.78
C ILE A 76 -10.68 -7.89 3.29
N GLU A 77 -11.88 -7.30 3.22
CA GLU A 77 -13.07 -7.99 2.72
C GLU A 77 -13.12 -8.01 1.18
N GLN A 78 -12.92 -6.85 0.53
CA GLN A 78 -12.70 -6.67 -0.90
C GLN A 78 -12.57 -5.18 -1.24
N ASP A 79 -13.40 -4.33 -0.66
CA ASP A 79 -13.40 -2.90 -0.96
C ASP A 79 -12.46 -2.11 -0.04
N ILE A 80 -11.51 -1.41 -0.65
CA ILE A 80 -10.57 -0.50 0.01
C ILE A 80 -10.74 0.91 -0.57
N GLU A 81 -10.81 1.90 0.31
CA GLU A 81 -10.76 3.30 -0.05
C GLU A 81 -9.38 3.87 0.31
N PHE A 82 -8.69 4.42 -0.69
CA PHE A 82 -7.43 5.13 -0.50
C PHE A 82 -7.66 6.63 -0.54
N LEU A 83 -7.14 7.31 0.48
CA LEU A 83 -7.02 8.75 0.55
C LEU A 83 -5.56 9.13 0.32
N PHE A 84 -5.26 9.81 -0.79
CA PHE A 84 -3.92 10.29 -1.08
C PHE A 84 -3.74 11.72 -0.61
N THR A 85 -2.62 12.01 0.04
CA THR A 85 -2.26 13.34 0.55
C THR A 85 -0.79 13.65 0.29
N THR A 86 -0.37 14.91 0.38
CA THR A 86 1.03 15.34 0.17
C THR A 86 1.40 16.50 1.12
N GLN A 87 2.69 16.79 1.30
CA GLN A 87 3.19 17.91 2.10
C GLN A 87 3.21 19.22 1.28
N PRO A 88 3.01 20.42 1.88
CA PRO A 88 2.70 20.71 3.28
C PRO A 88 1.19 20.63 3.61
N THR A 89 0.36 20.21 2.66
CA THR A 89 -1.10 20.08 2.80
C THR A 89 -1.56 19.05 3.83
N ALA A 90 -0.64 18.31 4.45
CA ALA A 90 -0.93 17.34 5.50
C ALA A 90 -1.31 17.95 6.88
N GLU A 91 -1.50 19.28 7.01
CA GLU A 91 -1.81 19.92 8.31
C GLU A 91 -3.30 19.94 8.72
N ARG A 92 -3.52 19.56 10.01
CA ARG A 92 -4.66 19.76 10.95
C ARG A 92 -6.07 19.28 10.61
N ARG A 93 -6.46 19.09 9.35
CA ARG A 93 -7.63 18.27 8.97
C ARG A 93 -7.25 17.59 7.66
N MET A 94 -7.43 16.27 7.57
CA MET A 94 -7.35 15.56 6.29
C MET A 94 -8.20 16.36 5.29
N PRO A 95 -7.60 16.98 4.26
CA PRO A 95 -8.38 17.69 3.27
C PRO A 95 -9.37 16.70 2.61
N GLU A 96 -10.43 17.19 1.96
CA GLU A 96 -11.34 16.32 1.22
C GLU A 96 -10.68 15.81 -0.08
N ASP A 97 -9.57 15.09 0.11
CA ASP A 97 -8.56 14.76 -0.87
C ASP A 97 -9.05 13.77 -1.93
N LEU A 98 -8.11 13.42 -2.80
CA LEU A 98 -8.19 12.39 -3.82
C LEU A 98 -8.48 11.04 -3.17
N LYS A 99 -9.74 10.63 -3.31
CA LYS A 99 -10.25 9.35 -2.84
C LYS A 99 -10.45 8.42 -4.03
N PHE A 100 -9.95 7.20 -3.90
CA PHE A 100 -10.17 6.17 -4.91
C PHE A 100 -10.60 4.87 -4.24
N LYS A 101 -11.68 4.27 -4.77
CA LYS A 101 -12.11 2.95 -4.36
C LYS A 101 -11.44 1.89 -5.23
N VAL A 102 -10.95 0.85 -4.60
CA VAL A 102 -10.29 -0.28 -5.25
C VAL A 102 -10.91 -1.57 -4.73
N LYS A 103 -11.17 -2.50 -5.66
CA LYS A 103 -11.47 -3.89 -5.33
C LYS A 103 -10.18 -4.66 -5.22
N PHE A 104 -9.89 -5.13 -4.03
CA PHE A 104 -8.75 -5.98 -3.73
C PHE A 104 -9.00 -7.40 -4.25
N SER A 105 -8.01 -7.97 -4.92
CA SER A 105 -8.10 -9.30 -5.50
C SER A 105 -7.72 -10.38 -4.48
N GLU A 106 -8.10 -11.61 -4.79
CA GLU A 106 -7.68 -12.80 -4.04
C GLU A 106 -6.32 -13.36 -4.52
N GLU A 107 -5.64 -12.67 -5.43
CA GLU A 107 -4.33 -13.10 -5.94
C GLU A 107 -3.32 -13.15 -4.78
N LYS A 108 -2.62 -14.28 -4.66
CA LYS A 108 -1.58 -14.51 -3.66
C LYS A 108 -0.26 -14.82 -4.32
N ARG A 109 0.81 -14.23 -3.77
CA ARG A 109 2.20 -14.47 -4.13
C ARG A 109 2.97 -14.79 -2.85
N SER A 110 4.03 -15.58 -2.96
CA SER A 110 4.82 -15.98 -1.81
C SER A 110 6.32 -15.86 -2.07
N SER A 111 7.07 -15.49 -1.05
CA SER A 111 8.53 -15.57 -1.03
C SER A 111 9.00 -16.12 0.32
N ALA A 112 10.21 -16.68 0.34
CA ALA A 112 10.82 -17.18 1.56
C ALA A 112 12.03 -16.31 1.91
N GLN A 113 12.03 -15.76 3.12
CA GLN A 113 13.14 -14.99 3.69
C GLN A 113 13.15 -15.17 5.20
N ASN A 114 14.23 -15.72 5.74
CA ASN A 114 14.41 -15.82 7.19
C ASN A 114 14.61 -14.42 7.77
N GLY A 115 14.04 -14.20 8.95
CA GLY A 115 14.23 -12.98 9.72
C GLY A 115 13.02 -12.64 10.58
N ASN A 116 13.20 -11.63 11.43
CA ASN A 116 12.11 -11.02 12.16
C ASN A 116 11.19 -10.21 11.21
N GLU A 117 10.10 -9.66 11.74
CA GLU A 117 9.10 -8.93 10.95
C GLU A 117 9.69 -7.72 10.21
N LEU A 118 10.59 -6.96 10.84
CA LEU A 118 11.22 -5.78 10.25
C LEU A 118 12.16 -6.18 9.11
N GLU A 119 13.00 -7.21 9.33
CA GLU A 119 13.91 -7.73 8.29
C GLU A 119 13.14 -8.24 7.06
N LYS A 120 12.00 -8.92 7.28
CA LYS A 120 11.11 -9.36 6.20
C LYS A 120 10.48 -8.17 5.47
N LEU A 121 10.09 -7.12 6.19
CA LEU A 121 9.51 -5.91 5.62
C LEU A 121 10.52 -5.14 4.77
N GLU A 122 11.75 -4.98 5.26
CA GLU A 122 12.86 -4.36 4.53
C GLU A 122 13.22 -5.14 3.26
N TYR A 123 13.28 -6.48 3.36
CA TYR A 123 13.51 -7.35 2.22
C TYR A 123 12.46 -7.17 1.13
N ILE A 124 11.16 -7.26 1.48
CA ILE A 124 10.11 -7.15 0.48
C ILE A 124 9.99 -5.73 -0.07
N GLY A 125 10.21 -4.71 0.78
CA GLY A 125 10.25 -3.31 0.36
C GLY A 125 11.31 -3.08 -0.71
N THR A 126 12.54 -3.52 -0.45
CA THR A 126 13.67 -3.42 -1.40
C THR A 126 13.41 -4.20 -2.68
N PHE A 127 12.82 -5.39 -2.57
CA PHE A 127 12.49 -6.22 -3.73
C PHE A 127 11.47 -5.54 -4.65
N LEU A 128 10.39 -5.00 -4.08
CA LEU A 128 9.34 -4.33 -4.83
C LEU A 128 9.81 -2.99 -5.41
N GLU A 129 10.59 -2.21 -4.66
CA GLU A 129 11.18 -0.97 -5.16
C GLU A 129 12.01 -1.23 -6.43
N LYS A 130 12.94 -2.20 -6.39
CA LYS A 130 13.74 -2.61 -7.56
C LYS A 130 12.89 -3.15 -8.72
N LYS A 131 11.78 -3.83 -8.42
CA LYS A 131 10.85 -4.33 -9.44
C LYS A 131 10.17 -3.16 -10.15
N TYR A 132 9.68 -2.17 -9.40
CA TYR A 132 8.89 -1.07 -9.94
C TYR A 132 9.74 0.07 -10.52
N GLU A 133 11.00 0.20 -10.11
CA GLU A 133 11.99 1.04 -10.79
C GLU A 133 12.11 0.68 -12.27
N LYS A 134 12.12 -0.63 -12.60
CA LYS A 134 12.16 -1.12 -13.99
C LYS A 134 10.93 -0.73 -14.80
N THR A 135 9.77 -0.63 -14.14
CA THR A 135 8.51 -0.21 -14.77
C THR A 135 8.28 1.30 -14.67
N LYS A 136 9.22 2.06 -14.09
CA LYS A 136 9.11 3.50 -13.81
C LYS A 136 7.87 3.85 -12.97
N ALA A 137 7.46 2.95 -12.08
CA ALA A 137 6.39 3.19 -11.14
C ALA A 137 6.99 3.56 -9.77
N THR A 138 6.44 4.60 -9.14
CA THR A 138 6.84 4.97 -7.78
C THR A 138 6.23 3.98 -6.80
N PHE A 139 7.05 3.41 -5.91
CA PHE A 139 6.60 2.48 -4.89
C PHE A 139 6.56 3.16 -3.52
N TYR A 140 5.41 3.08 -2.85
CA TYR A 140 5.21 3.56 -1.50
C TYR A 140 4.96 2.37 -0.57
N LEU A 141 5.75 2.26 0.50
CA LEU A 141 5.58 1.23 1.52
C LEU A 141 5.01 1.86 2.80
N LEU A 142 3.87 1.36 3.27
CA LEU A 142 3.17 1.85 4.46
C LEU A 142 3.05 0.74 5.51
N ASP A 143 3.71 0.92 6.65
CA ASP A 143 3.59 -0.02 7.76
C ASP A 143 2.47 0.39 8.72
N TYR A 144 1.23 -0.05 8.46
CA TYR A 144 0.12 0.20 9.40
C TYR A 144 0.11 -0.75 10.59
N LYS A 145 0.85 -1.87 10.52
CA LYS A 145 0.98 -2.79 11.66
C LYS A 145 1.74 -2.11 12.81
N GLY A 146 2.75 -1.30 12.50
CA GLY A 146 3.48 -0.50 13.49
C GLY A 146 2.68 0.62 14.17
N ILE A 147 1.68 1.19 13.50
CA ILE A 147 0.91 2.37 13.99
C ILE A 147 -0.12 1.98 15.07
N GLY A 148 -0.53 0.71 15.13
CA GLY A 148 -1.52 0.21 16.09
C GLY A 148 -0.95 -0.41 17.36
N ASN A 149 0.38 -0.40 17.56
CA ASN A 149 1.02 -1.11 18.66
C ASN A 149 1.65 -0.10 19.65
N PRO A 150 0.94 0.32 20.71
CA PRO A 150 1.42 1.32 21.67
C PRO A 150 2.63 0.84 22.51
N ASP A 151 3.00 -0.44 22.43
CA ASP A 151 4.09 -1.04 23.20
C ASP A 151 5.46 -1.01 22.49
N LYS A 152 5.61 -0.19 21.44
CA LYS A 152 6.89 0.01 20.71
C LYS A 152 7.56 1.39 20.95
N GLU A 153 7.27 2.03 22.09
CA GLU A 153 8.10 3.13 22.65
C GLU A 153 8.94 2.67 23.85
#